data_AF-A0A2M7L085-F1
#
_entry.id   AF-A0A2M7L085-F1
#
_cell.length_a   1.000
_cell.length_b   1.000
_cell.length_c   1.000
_cell.angle_alpha   90.00
_cell.angle_beta   90.00
_cell.angle_gamma   90.00
#
_symmetry.space_group_name_H-M   'P 1'
#
loop_
_entity.id
_entity.type
_entity.pdbx_description
1 polymer ?
#
loop_
_entity_poly.entity_id
_entity_poly.type
_entity_poly.pdbx_seq_one_letter_code
_entity_poly.pdbx_strand_id
1 'polypeptide(L)'
;MARGPTSASARCSRPGAPEAALPRNARPKPKLVREEVSVNHFGRLRVVCWMALSLATVPLTVKAETAKPPANIAYVDIDELLKDFGEYKQQNDGYKQFVLDRLKWRDQRVYLVEAEWKELDALQAKEKALDDKEKARLQELAGLSQTRDKELTDLRGIREPTPEQEKRRKDLAELLAGNRKKVEELSAQFDKEVREREQQLLGELKQKIDKAVAEVAAEKGFVLVLEKALLRYAVPALDITPAVLQRLNKPAAG
;
A
#
# COMPACT_ATOMS: atom_id res chain seq x y z
N MET A 1 -69.89 41.31 -6.61
CA MET A 1 -70.24 41.05 -8.02
C MET A 1 -69.12 41.65 -8.84
N ALA A 2 -68.31 40.96 -9.64
CA ALA A 2 -68.62 39.96 -10.66
C ALA A 2 -67.58 38.83 -10.69
N ARG A 3 -67.96 37.71 -11.32
CA ARG A 3 -67.25 36.43 -11.42
C ARG A 3 -66.56 36.28 -12.80
N GLY A 4 -65.38 35.67 -12.79
CA GLY A 4 -64.83 34.74 -13.80
C GLY A 4 -64.28 35.30 -15.13
N PRO A 5 -63.60 34.47 -15.98
CA PRO A 5 -63.32 33.03 -15.81
C PRO A 5 -61.86 32.58 -16.08
N THR A 6 -61.66 31.30 -15.74
CA THR A 6 -60.61 30.30 -15.98
C THR A 6 -60.09 30.11 -17.41
N SER A 7 -58.78 29.83 -17.58
CA SER A 7 -58.14 28.95 -18.59
C SER A 7 -56.61 28.94 -18.34
N ALA A 8 -55.77 28.01 -18.77
CA ALA A 8 -55.86 26.59 -19.08
C ALA A 8 -54.40 26.07 -19.05
N SER A 9 -54.26 24.79 -18.74
CA SER A 9 -53.03 24.01 -18.71
C SER A 9 -52.29 23.99 -20.05
N ALA A 10 -50.96 24.14 -20.02
CA ALA A 10 -50.08 23.59 -21.05
C ALA A 10 -48.79 23.03 -20.41
N ARG A 11 -48.80 21.71 -20.16
CA ARG A 11 -47.60 20.90 -19.93
C ARG A 11 -46.89 20.71 -21.27
N CYS A 12 -45.71 21.29 -21.42
CA CYS A 12 -44.77 20.89 -22.47
C CYS A 12 -43.88 19.76 -21.95
N SER A 13 -44.25 18.53 -22.32
CA SER A 13 -43.39 17.35 -22.22
C SER A 13 -42.21 17.51 -23.18
N ARG A 14 -40.99 17.47 -22.65
CA ARG A 14 -39.75 17.41 -23.46
C ARG A 14 -39.56 15.98 -24.00
N PRO A 15 -39.31 15.81 -25.30
CA PRO A 15 -38.97 14.51 -25.89
C PRO A 15 -37.53 14.11 -25.52
N GLY A 16 -37.35 12.80 -25.27
CA GLY A 16 -36.10 12.18 -24.85
C GLY A 16 -34.98 12.33 -25.88
N ALA A 17 -33.79 12.64 -25.36
CA ALA A 17 -32.55 12.56 -26.12
C ALA A 17 -32.11 11.09 -26.26
N PRO A 18 -31.57 10.70 -27.43
CA PRO A 18 -31.07 9.34 -27.64
C PRO A 18 -29.79 9.08 -26.85
N GLU A 19 -29.82 7.99 -26.09
CA GLU A 19 -28.73 7.39 -25.35
C GLU A 19 -27.60 6.98 -26.32
N ALA A 20 -26.54 7.78 -26.36
CA ALA A 20 -25.35 7.48 -27.15
C ALA A 20 -24.60 6.31 -26.50
N ALA A 21 -24.75 5.13 -27.09
CA ALA A 21 -23.99 3.93 -26.74
C ALA A 21 -22.48 4.19 -26.89
N LEU A 22 -21.75 4.14 -25.78
CA LEU A 22 -20.29 4.17 -25.77
C LEU A 22 -19.74 2.91 -26.47
N PRO A 23 -18.71 3.03 -27.33
CA PRO A 23 -18.06 1.87 -27.93
C PRO A 23 -17.35 1.06 -26.84
N ARG A 24 -17.70 -0.22 -26.73
CA ARG A 24 -16.97 -1.21 -25.94
C ARG A 24 -15.53 -1.31 -26.47
N ASN A 25 -14.58 -0.75 -25.73
CA ASN A 25 -13.15 -0.96 -25.95
C ASN A 25 -12.84 -2.45 -25.94
N ALA A 26 -12.61 -3.01 -27.13
CA ALA A 26 -12.10 -4.35 -27.31
C ALA A 26 -10.67 -4.40 -26.77
N ARG A 27 -10.48 -5.03 -25.61
CA ARG A 27 -9.14 -5.32 -25.09
C ARG A 27 -8.46 -6.30 -26.06
N PRO A 28 -7.25 -6.02 -26.55
CA PRO A 28 -6.48 -7.00 -27.31
C PRO A 28 -6.15 -8.19 -26.40
N LYS A 29 -6.48 -9.40 -26.85
CA LYS A 29 -6.13 -10.63 -26.16
C LYS A 29 -4.59 -10.75 -26.09
N PRO A 30 -4.01 -11.07 -24.93
CA PRO A 30 -2.58 -11.35 -24.84
C PRO A 30 -2.28 -12.60 -25.68
N LYS A 31 -1.38 -12.47 -26.66
CA LYS A 31 -0.77 -13.63 -27.33
C LYS A 31 0.08 -14.34 -26.29
N LEU A 32 -0.40 -15.50 -25.83
CA LEU A 32 0.41 -16.46 -25.06
C LEU A 32 1.53 -16.93 -25.98
N VAL A 33 2.71 -16.33 -25.83
CA VAL A 33 3.94 -16.85 -26.42
C VAL A 33 4.30 -18.08 -25.60
N ARG A 34 4.03 -19.25 -26.17
CA ARG A 34 4.45 -20.55 -25.67
C ARG A 34 5.92 -20.71 -26.06
N GLU A 35 6.84 -20.31 -25.20
CA GLU A 35 8.24 -20.72 -25.32
C GLU A 35 8.34 -22.22 -25.03
N GLU A 36 8.56 -23.01 -26.08
CA GLU A 36 8.98 -24.39 -25.96
C GLU A 36 10.47 -24.41 -25.56
N VAL A 37 10.73 -24.70 -24.28
CA VAL A 37 12.08 -25.00 -23.81
C VAL A 37 12.47 -26.39 -24.34
N SER A 38 13.26 -26.37 -25.41
CA SER A 38 13.92 -27.54 -25.99
C SER A 38 15.03 -28.04 -25.05
N VAL A 39 14.77 -29.15 -24.36
CA VAL A 39 15.79 -29.86 -23.57
C VAL A 39 16.49 -30.86 -24.49
N ASN A 40 17.67 -30.47 -24.97
CA ASN A 40 18.51 -31.32 -25.82
C ASN A 40 19.63 -31.98 -25.02
N HIS A 41 19.82 -33.27 -25.31
CA HIS A 41 21.07 -34.03 -25.21
C HIS A 41 21.59 -34.44 -23.82
N PHE A 42 21.12 -35.61 -23.36
CA PHE A 42 21.95 -36.49 -22.53
C PHE A 42 22.32 -37.76 -23.30
N GLY A 43 23.63 -37.98 -23.40
CA GLY A 43 24.28 -38.96 -24.24
C GLY A 43 23.93 -40.41 -23.88
N ARG A 44 23.75 -41.21 -24.93
CA ARG A 44 23.73 -42.67 -24.88
C ARG A 44 25.14 -43.18 -24.59
N LEU A 45 25.34 -43.82 -23.44
CA LEU A 45 26.45 -44.74 -23.25
C LEU A 45 25.87 -46.15 -23.04
N ARG A 46 25.93 -46.96 -24.10
CA ARG A 46 25.65 -48.40 -24.05
C ARG A 46 26.93 -49.10 -23.60
N VAL A 47 26.93 -49.64 -22.39
CA VAL A 47 27.93 -50.64 -21.98
C VAL A 47 27.16 -51.94 -21.75
N VAL A 48 27.33 -52.84 -22.71
CA VAL A 48 26.97 -54.25 -22.59
C VAL A 48 28.07 -54.92 -21.77
N CYS A 49 27.72 -55.45 -20.61
CA CYS A 49 28.59 -56.39 -19.89
C CYS A 49 27.78 -57.62 -19.52
N TRP A 50 28.00 -58.69 -20.29
CA TRP A 50 27.80 -60.05 -19.87
C TRP A 50 28.67 -60.31 -18.64
N MET A 51 28.16 -61.00 -17.61
CA MET A 51 28.86 -62.11 -16.94
C MET A 51 28.05 -62.70 -15.77
N ALA A 52 28.00 -64.04 -15.81
CA ALA A 52 28.00 -64.99 -14.71
C ALA A 52 26.92 -64.87 -13.62
N LEU A 53 25.90 -65.70 -13.80
CA LEU A 53 24.97 -66.18 -12.78
C LEU A 53 25.74 -67.01 -11.72
N SER A 54 26.00 -66.42 -10.55
CA SER A 54 26.40 -67.16 -9.34
C SER A 54 25.26 -67.05 -8.33
N LEU A 55 24.52 -68.14 -8.12
CA LEU A 55 23.55 -68.25 -7.02
C LEU A 55 24.31 -68.40 -5.70
N ALA A 56 24.66 -67.28 -5.08
CA ALA A 56 24.94 -67.21 -3.66
C ALA A 56 23.65 -66.80 -2.93
N THR A 57 23.13 -67.68 -2.08
CA THR A 57 22.00 -67.40 -1.19
C THR A 57 22.44 -66.43 -0.09
N VAL A 58 22.42 -65.13 -0.39
CA VAL A 58 22.58 -64.07 0.60
C VAL A 58 21.26 -63.93 1.35
N PRO A 59 21.22 -64.03 2.69
CA PRO A 59 20.02 -63.69 3.45
C PRO A 59 19.69 -62.23 3.18
N LEU A 60 18.55 -61.99 2.53
CA LEU A 60 17.94 -60.66 2.40
C LEU A 60 17.53 -60.20 3.80
N THR A 61 18.46 -59.59 4.53
CA THR A 61 18.09 -58.62 5.56
C THR A 61 17.44 -57.45 4.82
N VAL A 62 16.14 -57.55 4.63
CA VAL A 62 15.27 -56.41 4.31
C VAL A 62 15.42 -55.45 5.48
N LYS A 63 16.34 -54.48 5.36
CA LYS A 63 16.27 -53.27 6.16
C LYS A 63 14.93 -52.67 5.80
N ALA A 64 13.95 -52.85 6.70
CA ALA A 64 12.71 -52.11 6.62
C ALA A 64 13.10 -50.65 6.48
N GLU A 65 12.89 -50.11 5.28
CA GLU A 65 13.06 -48.70 5.00
C GLU A 65 12.08 -48.01 5.93
N THR A 66 12.59 -47.43 7.01
CA THR A 66 11.79 -46.72 8.00
C THR A 66 10.95 -45.73 7.21
N ALA A 67 9.65 -46.00 7.14
CA ALA A 67 8.70 -45.14 6.46
C ALA A 67 8.99 -43.71 6.91
N LYS A 68 9.28 -42.82 5.95
CA LYS A 68 9.53 -41.40 6.25
C LYS A 68 8.45 -40.95 7.23
N PRO A 69 8.81 -40.41 8.42
CA PRO A 69 7.82 -39.96 9.37
C PRO A 69 6.87 -39.00 8.65
N PRO A 70 5.56 -39.04 8.95
CA PRO A 70 4.59 -38.19 8.29
C PRO A 70 5.07 -36.74 8.38
N ALA A 71 5.08 -36.03 7.25
CA ALA A 71 5.55 -34.67 7.21
C ALA A 71 4.71 -33.82 8.17
N ASN A 72 5.33 -33.26 9.20
CA ASN A 72 4.66 -32.38 10.13
C ASN A 72 4.44 -31.03 9.44
N ILE A 73 3.19 -30.70 9.14
CA ILE A 73 2.77 -29.46 8.50
C ILE A 73 2.12 -28.57 9.57
N ALA A 74 2.46 -27.29 9.57
CA ALA A 74 1.83 -26.27 10.40
C ALA A 74 1.27 -25.13 9.53
N TYR A 75 0.54 -24.22 10.14
CA TYR A 75 0.17 -22.96 9.50
C TYR A 75 0.34 -21.77 10.42
N VAL A 76 0.44 -20.59 9.80
CA VAL A 76 0.56 -19.31 10.48
C VAL A 76 -0.42 -18.29 9.89
N ASP A 77 -1.05 -17.52 10.77
CA ASP A 77 -1.93 -16.41 10.42
C ASP A 77 -1.13 -15.10 10.43
N ILE A 78 -0.69 -14.66 9.25
CA ILE A 78 0.10 -13.43 9.11
C ILE A 78 -0.70 -12.19 9.49
N ASP A 79 -2.01 -12.17 9.23
CA ASP A 79 -2.86 -11.03 9.58
C ASP A 79 -2.97 -10.88 11.10
N GLU A 80 -3.12 -12.01 11.81
CA GLU A 80 -3.09 -12.03 13.28
C GLU A 80 -1.70 -11.68 13.84
N LEU A 81 -0.62 -12.16 13.22
CA LEU A 81 0.74 -11.75 13.59
C LEU A 81 0.91 -10.23 13.50
N LEU A 82 0.58 -9.64 12.36
CA LEU A 82 0.69 -8.19 12.15
C LEU A 82 -0.20 -7.44 13.13
N LYS A 83 -1.43 -7.92 13.38
CA LYS A 83 -2.35 -7.30 14.33
C LYS A 83 -1.79 -7.26 15.75
N ASP A 84 -1.07 -8.28 16.22
CA ASP A 84 -0.65 -8.39 17.63
C ASP A 84 0.87 -8.31 17.86
N PHE A 85 1.65 -8.10 16.81
CA PHE A 85 3.08 -7.80 16.91
C PHE A 85 3.28 -6.33 17.36
N GLY A 86 3.84 -6.15 18.56
CA GLY A 86 3.99 -4.83 19.18
C GLY A 86 4.85 -3.86 18.38
N GLU A 87 5.96 -4.34 17.80
CA GLU A 87 6.84 -3.52 16.97
C GLU A 87 6.13 -3.03 15.70
N TYR A 88 5.34 -3.90 15.05
CA TYR A 88 4.53 -3.51 13.90
C TYR A 88 3.59 -2.36 14.25
N LYS A 89 2.88 -2.43 15.38
CA LYS A 89 1.97 -1.35 15.80
C LYS A 89 2.70 -0.01 15.88
N GLN A 90 3.85 0.02 16.58
CA GLN A 90 4.64 1.23 16.75
C GLN A 90 5.15 1.79 15.43
N GLN A 91 5.72 0.93 14.57
CA GLN A 91 6.24 1.36 13.28
C GLN A 91 5.13 1.79 12.32
N ASN A 92 3.98 1.13 12.35
CA ASN A 92 2.81 1.47 11.55
C ASN A 92 2.21 2.82 11.98
N ASP A 93 2.16 3.13 13.28
CA ASP A 93 1.71 4.44 13.75
C ASP A 93 2.68 5.55 13.35
N GLY A 94 3.99 5.29 13.42
CA GLY A 94 5.00 6.19 12.87
C GLY A 94 4.86 6.40 11.36
N TYR A 95 4.55 5.34 10.61
CA TYR A 95 4.28 5.41 9.17
C TYR A 95 3.01 6.21 8.85
N LYS A 96 1.90 6.00 9.58
CA LYS A 96 0.69 6.81 9.43
C LYS A 96 0.96 8.29 9.69
N GLN A 97 1.71 8.60 10.75
CA GLN A 97 2.06 9.98 11.06
C GLN A 97 2.91 10.59 9.94
N PHE A 98 3.89 9.84 9.42
CA PHE A 98 4.69 10.25 8.27
C PHE A 98 3.82 10.59 7.05
N VAL A 99 2.84 9.74 6.70
CA VAL A 99 1.91 10.00 5.59
C VAL A 99 1.08 11.27 5.85
N LEU A 100 0.53 11.41 7.05
CA LEU A 100 -0.27 12.59 7.42
C LEU A 100 0.55 13.88 7.36
N ASP A 101 1.81 13.83 7.80
CA ASP A 101 2.72 14.97 7.75
C ASP A 101 2.99 15.38 6.30
N ARG A 102 3.24 14.42 5.39
CA ARG A 102 3.43 14.69 3.96
C ARG A 102 2.18 15.30 3.30
N LEU A 103 1.00 14.80 3.63
CA LEU A 103 -0.26 15.39 3.15
C LEU A 103 -0.44 16.82 3.67
N LYS A 104 -0.22 17.03 4.97
CA LYS A 104 -0.30 18.35 5.60
C LYS A 104 0.68 19.33 4.97
N TRP A 105 1.91 18.90 4.70
CA TRP A 105 2.94 19.73 4.07
C TRP A 105 2.57 20.15 2.65
N ARG A 106 1.98 19.24 1.87
CA ARG A 106 1.45 19.56 0.54
C ARG A 106 0.35 20.62 0.64
N ASP A 107 -0.62 20.41 1.52
CA ASP A 107 -1.80 21.28 1.62
C ASP A 107 -1.45 22.69 2.12
N GLN A 108 -0.45 22.79 3.00
CA GLN A 108 0.09 24.06 3.48
C GLN A 108 0.70 24.92 2.38
N ARG A 109 1.08 24.36 1.23
CA ARG A 109 1.80 25.08 0.17
C ARG A 109 0.90 25.65 -0.92
N VAL A 110 -0.34 25.17 -1.00
CA VAL A 110 -1.27 25.48 -2.09
C VAL A 110 -1.45 27.00 -2.28
N TYR A 111 -1.57 27.76 -1.19
CA TYR A 111 -1.78 29.20 -1.21
C TYR A 111 -0.60 30.02 -0.69
N LEU A 112 0.62 29.46 -0.69
CA LEU A 112 1.82 30.21 -0.34
C LEU A 112 2.43 30.90 -1.55
N VAL A 113 3.01 32.08 -1.34
CA VAL A 113 3.81 32.76 -2.37
C VAL A 113 5.23 32.19 -2.42
N GLU A 114 5.97 32.45 -3.49
CA GLU A 114 7.31 31.88 -3.74
C GLU A 114 8.29 32.05 -2.57
N ALA A 115 8.29 33.21 -1.91
CA ALA A 115 9.17 33.46 -0.77
C ALA A 115 8.83 32.57 0.44
N GLU A 116 7.52 32.38 0.70
CA GLU A 116 7.01 31.53 1.78
C GLU A 116 7.24 30.04 1.48
N TRP A 117 7.18 29.63 0.20
CA TRP A 117 7.58 28.28 -0.23
C TRP A 117 9.03 27.99 0.14
N LYS A 118 9.95 28.89 -0.21
CA LYS A 118 11.38 28.73 0.07
C LYS A 118 11.68 28.74 1.57
N GLU A 119 10.98 29.59 2.32
CA GLU A 119 11.08 29.60 3.77
C GLU A 119 10.59 28.28 4.37
N LEU A 120 9.46 27.76 3.89
CA LEU A 120 8.93 26.47 4.34
C LEU A 120 9.88 25.31 3.98
N ASP A 121 10.49 25.33 2.80
CA ASP A 121 11.53 24.35 2.39
C ASP A 121 12.71 24.38 3.35
N ALA A 122 13.22 25.57 3.66
CA ALA A 122 14.37 25.74 4.56
C ALA A 122 14.07 25.28 6.00
N LEU A 123 12.84 25.53 6.48
CA LEU A 123 12.40 25.06 7.79
C LEU A 123 12.21 23.53 7.81
N GLN A 124 11.58 22.97 6.78
CA GLN A 124 11.33 21.53 6.69
C GLN A 124 12.60 20.71 6.52
N ALA A 125 13.61 21.24 5.82
CA ALA A 125 14.92 20.60 5.71
C ALA A 125 15.63 20.40 7.06
N LYS A 126 15.23 21.13 8.11
CA LYS A 126 15.76 20.96 9.47
C LYS A 126 15.07 19.83 10.24
N GLU A 127 13.94 19.33 9.74
CA GLU A 127 13.09 18.26 10.30
C GLU A 127 12.96 18.25 11.84
N LYS A 128 13.92 17.66 12.55
CA LYS A 128 13.90 17.48 14.02
C LYS A 128 14.70 18.53 14.79
N ALA A 129 15.47 19.36 14.10
CA ALA A 129 16.37 20.36 14.69
C ALA A 129 15.79 21.78 14.73
N LEU A 130 14.46 21.93 14.61
CA LEU A 130 13.79 23.22 14.67
C LEU A 130 13.80 23.79 16.09
N ASP A 131 14.20 25.05 16.22
CA ASP A 131 14.00 25.80 17.45
C ASP A 131 12.53 26.25 17.63
N ASP A 132 12.20 26.85 18.77
CA ASP A 132 10.82 27.25 19.07
C ASP A 132 10.31 28.40 18.17
N LYS A 133 11.20 29.30 17.73
CA LYS A 133 10.85 30.38 16.80
C LYS A 133 10.55 29.81 15.42
N GLU A 134 11.35 28.85 14.98
CA GLU A 134 11.18 28.17 13.70
C GLU A 134 9.91 27.33 13.66
N LYS A 135 9.58 26.63 14.75
CA LYS A 135 8.29 25.93 14.89
C LYS A 135 7.11 26.90 14.83
N ALA A 136 7.20 28.04 15.51
CA ALA A 136 6.16 29.07 15.46
C ALA A 136 5.99 29.61 14.04
N ARG A 137 7.10 29.85 13.34
CA ARG A 137 7.07 30.31 11.95
C ARG A 137 6.47 29.28 11.00
N LEU A 138 6.78 27.99 11.17
CA LEU A 138 6.16 26.90 10.41
C LEU A 138 4.64 26.86 10.62
N GLN A 139 4.17 27.05 11.86
CA GLN A 139 2.74 27.14 12.16
C GLN A 139 2.08 28.38 11.54
N GLU A 140 2.77 29.52 11.51
CA GLU A 140 2.28 30.74 10.86
C GLU A 140 2.10 30.54 9.36
N LEU A 141 3.11 29.97 8.67
CA LEU A 141 3.03 29.65 7.25
C LEU A 141 1.87 28.70 6.95
N ALA A 142 1.66 27.70 7.80
CA ALA A 142 0.50 26.81 7.69
C ALA A 142 -0.83 27.56 7.83
N GLY A 143 -0.92 28.50 8.76
CA GLY A 143 -2.09 29.34 8.99
C GLY A 143 -2.40 30.27 7.81
N LEU A 144 -1.37 30.79 7.14
CA LEU A 144 -1.54 31.66 5.96
C LEU A 144 -2.25 30.94 4.81
N SER A 145 -1.86 29.70 4.51
CA SER A 145 -2.50 28.92 3.45
C SER A 145 -3.97 28.65 3.75
N GLN A 146 -4.29 28.22 4.99
CA GLN A 146 -5.67 28.02 5.42
C GLN A 146 -6.51 29.29 5.40
N THR A 147 -5.92 30.43 5.79
CA THR A 147 -6.60 31.73 5.78
C THR A 147 -6.95 32.14 4.36
N ARG A 148 -6.01 32.00 3.42
CA ARG A 148 -6.20 32.33 2.00
C ARG A 148 -7.19 31.40 1.30
N ASP A 149 -7.21 30.11 1.66
CA ASP A 149 -8.19 29.15 1.17
C ASP A 149 -9.62 29.52 1.58
N LYS A 150 -9.80 29.83 2.87
CA LYS A 150 -11.09 30.32 3.40
C LYS A 150 -11.49 31.63 2.75
N GLU A 151 -10.58 32.59 2.67
CA GLU A 151 -10.81 33.89 2.02
C GLU A 151 -11.28 33.71 0.56
N LEU A 152 -10.61 32.85 -0.22
CA LEU A 152 -11.02 32.58 -1.60
C LEU A 152 -12.40 31.91 -1.66
N THR A 153 -12.69 30.98 -0.76
CA THR A 153 -13.99 30.30 -0.67
C THR A 153 -15.11 31.29 -0.36
N ASP A 154 -14.89 32.17 0.61
CA ASP A 154 -15.85 33.20 1.01
C ASP A 154 -16.08 34.21 -0.13
N LEU A 155 -15.00 34.70 -0.76
CA LEU A 155 -15.07 35.63 -1.90
C LEU A 155 -15.80 35.03 -3.13
N ARG A 156 -15.74 33.70 -3.32
CA ARG A 156 -16.52 33.00 -4.35
C ARG A 156 -18.00 32.91 -4.03
N GLY A 157 -18.38 32.97 -2.75
CA GLY A 157 -19.76 32.96 -2.29
C GLY A 157 -20.49 34.30 -2.42
N ILE A 158 -19.75 35.40 -2.60
CA ILE A 158 -20.33 36.75 -2.73
C ILE A 158 -20.91 36.95 -4.13
N ARG A 159 -22.20 37.33 -4.21
CA ARG A 159 -22.92 37.55 -5.48
C ARG A 159 -22.47 38.82 -6.22
N GLU A 160 -22.24 39.89 -5.47
CA GLU A 160 -21.86 41.21 -5.99
C GLU A 160 -20.58 41.68 -5.26
N PRO A 161 -19.40 41.20 -5.67
CA PRO A 161 -18.14 41.58 -5.05
C PRO A 161 -17.79 43.04 -5.35
N THR A 162 -17.18 43.73 -4.38
CA THR A 162 -16.55 45.05 -4.64
C THR A 162 -15.36 44.91 -5.59
N PRO A 163 -14.89 45.99 -6.24
CA PRO A 163 -13.69 45.95 -7.09
C PRO A 163 -12.46 45.38 -6.38
N GLU A 164 -12.28 45.68 -5.08
CA GLU A 164 -11.19 45.16 -4.26
C GLU A 164 -11.35 43.66 -3.99
N GLN A 165 -12.57 43.20 -3.69
CA GLN A 165 -12.89 41.78 -3.50
C GLN A 165 -12.67 40.98 -4.78
N GLU A 166 -13.05 41.53 -5.93
CA GLU A 166 -12.82 40.93 -7.24
C GLU A 166 -11.33 40.76 -7.53
N LYS A 167 -10.55 41.84 -7.29
CA LYS A 167 -9.10 41.80 -7.45
C LYS A 167 -8.48 40.73 -6.55
N ARG A 168 -8.85 40.72 -5.26
CA ARG A 168 -8.32 39.75 -4.30
C ARG A 168 -8.66 38.32 -4.67
N ARG A 169 -9.90 38.07 -5.12
CA ARG A 169 -10.35 36.77 -5.62
C ARG A 169 -9.51 36.30 -6.81
N LYS A 170 -9.22 37.21 -7.75
CA LYS A 170 -8.38 36.95 -8.91
C LYS A 170 -6.93 36.64 -8.49
N ASP A 171 -6.34 37.46 -7.63
CA ASP A 171 -4.97 37.26 -7.14
C ASP A 171 -4.80 35.87 -6.47
N LEU A 172 -5.75 35.47 -5.62
CA LEU A 172 -5.74 34.16 -4.97
C LEU A 172 -5.98 33.00 -5.95
N ALA A 173 -6.83 33.19 -6.96
CA ALA A 173 -7.05 32.19 -8.00
C ALA A 173 -5.82 32.01 -8.90
N GLU A 174 -5.11 33.10 -9.23
CA GLU A 174 -3.85 33.07 -9.97
C GLU A 174 -2.75 32.41 -9.16
N LEU A 175 -2.68 32.67 -7.86
CA LEU A 175 -1.74 32.01 -6.96
C LEU A 175 -1.95 30.48 -6.94
N LEU A 176 -3.21 30.03 -6.80
CA LEU A 176 -3.58 28.62 -6.87
C LEU A 176 -3.19 28.01 -8.22
N ALA A 177 -3.50 28.69 -9.32
CA ALA A 177 -3.17 28.22 -10.66
C ALA A 177 -1.65 28.12 -10.88
N GLY A 178 -0.89 29.10 -10.41
CA GLY A 178 0.57 29.13 -10.49
C GLY A 178 1.24 28.06 -9.64
N ASN A 179 0.66 27.70 -8.50
CA ASN A 179 1.18 26.66 -7.62
C ASN A 179 0.81 25.24 -8.05
N ARG A 180 -0.19 25.06 -8.93
CA ARG A 180 -0.71 23.74 -9.31
C ARG A 180 0.38 22.75 -9.72
N LYS A 181 1.28 23.15 -10.63
CA LYS A 181 2.35 22.28 -11.12
C LYS A 181 3.34 21.90 -10.01
N LYS A 182 3.73 22.85 -9.16
CA LYS A 182 4.64 22.60 -8.04
C LYS A 182 4.03 21.65 -7.01
N VAL A 183 2.74 21.81 -6.71
CA VAL A 183 2.01 20.93 -5.80
C VAL A 183 1.86 19.52 -6.39
N GLU A 184 1.64 19.41 -7.69
CA GLU A 184 1.59 18.12 -8.39
C GLU A 184 2.95 17.39 -8.36
N GLU A 185 4.03 18.10 -8.67
CA GLU A 185 5.40 17.57 -8.57
C GLU A 185 5.74 17.12 -7.14
N LEU A 186 5.40 17.94 -6.15
CA LEU A 186 5.58 17.61 -4.73
C LEU A 186 4.75 16.39 -4.31
N SER A 187 3.52 16.27 -4.81
CA SER A 187 2.65 15.11 -4.53
C SER A 187 3.28 13.84 -5.11
N ALA A 188 3.78 13.88 -6.34
CA ALA A 188 4.45 12.74 -6.95
C ALA A 188 5.72 12.32 -6.19
N GLN A 189 6.47 13.30 -5.65
CA GLN A 189 7.61 13.04 -4.78
C GLN A 189 7.18 12.37 -3.48
N PHE A 190 6.18 12.91 -2.79
CA PHE A 190 5.69 12.34 -1.53
C PHE A 190 5.11 10.94 -1.71
N ASP A 191 4.38 10.68 -2.81
CA ASP A 191 3.90 9.34 -3.14
C ASP A 191 5.04 8.34 -3.31
N LYS A 192 6.18 8.79 -3.87
CA LYS A 192 7.38 7.96 -3.98
C LYS A 192 7.98 7.68 -2.60
N GLU A 193 8.16 8.71 -1.78
CA GLU A 193 8.71 8.57 -0.42
C GLU A 193 7.83 7.64 0.46
N VAL A 194 6.50 7.77 0.37
CA VAL A 194 5.54 6.91 1.08
C VAL A 194 5.68 5.46 0.66
N ARG A 195 5.72 5.18 -0.65
CA ARG A 195 5.91 3.81 -1.16
C ARG A 195 7.26 3.22 -0.75
N GLU A 196 8.33 4.00 -0.81
CA GLU A 196 9.66 3.54 -0.37
C GLU A 196 9.68 3.22 1.12
N ARG A 197 9.06 4.07 1.94
CA ARG A 197 8.96 3.85 3.39
C ARG A 197 8.11 2.63 3.73
N GLU A 198 7.02 2.43 3.02
CA GLU A 198 6.15 1.25 3.16
C GLU A 198 6.90 -0.04 2.80
N GLN A 199 7.63 -0.06 1.69
CA GLN A 199 8.43 -1.21 1.28
C GLN A 199 9.53 -1.56 2.28
N GLN A 200 10.24 -0.55 2.80
CA GLN A 200 11.25 -0.75 3.84
C GLN A 200 10.63 -1.36 5.10
N LEU A 201 9.53 -0.76 5.57
CA LEU A 201 8.80 -1.24 6.74
C LEU A 201 8.38 -2.71 6.58
N LEU A 202 7.65 -3.02 5.50
CA LEU A 202 7.17 -4.38 5.24
C LEU A 202 8.32 -5.38 5.03
N GLY A 203 9.41 -4.96 4.39
CA GLY A 203 10.59 -5.79 4.19
C GLY A 203 11.26 -6.21 5.50
N GLU A 204 11.51 -5.24 6.40
CA GLU A 204 12.10 -5.51 7.72
C GLU A 204 11.21 -6.41 8.58
N LEU A 205 9.90 -6.13 8.59
CA LEU A 205 8.93 -6.92 9.34
C LEU A 205 8.83 -8.35 8.81
N LYS A 206 8.76 -8.52 7.48
CA LYS A 206 8.71 -9.84 6.85
C LYS A 206 9.91 -10.68 7.25
N GLN A 207 11.12 -10.11 7.22
CA GLN A 207 12.34 -10.83 7.63
C GLN A 207 12.28 -11.30 9.08
N LYS A 208 11.76 -10.46 10.00
CA LYS A 208 11.59 -10.83 11.41
C LYS A 208 10.56 -11.94 11.59
N ILE A 209 9.42 -11.85 10.90
CA ILE A 209 8.37 -12.87 10.93
C ILE A 209 8.91 -14.19 10.37
N ASP A 210 9.51 -14.17 9.18
CA ASP A 210 10.04 -15.37 8.52
C ASP A 210 11.09 -16.06 9.42
N LYS A 211 11.96 -15.29 10.08
CA LYS A 211 12.92 -15.81 11.05
C LYS A 211 12.24 -16.46 12.26
N ALA A 212 11.26 -15.80 12.87
CA ALA A 212 10.54 -16.33 14.02
C ALA A 212 9.73 -17.59 13.67
N VAL A 213 9.11 -17.62 12.49
CA VAL A 213 8.41 -18.80 11.95
C VAL A 213 9.41 -19.95 11.76
N ALA A 214 10.57 -19.69 11.15
CA ALA A 214 11.59 -20.72 10.93
C ALA A 214 12.12 -21.31 12.25
N GLU A 215 12.37 -20.47 13.26
CA GLU A 215 12.80 -20.93 14.59
C GLU A 215 11.73 -21.80 15.26
N VAL A 216 10.47 -21.37 15.27
CA VAL A 216 9.36 -22.14 15.86
C VAL A 216 9.11 -23.44 15.10
N ALA A 217 9.24 -23.42 13.77
CA ALA A 217 9.12 -24.61 12.94
C ALA A 217 10.22 -25.63 13.25
N ALA A 218 11.47 -25.18 13.36
CA ALA A 218 12.61 -26.04 13.71
C ALA A 218 12.46 -26.64 15.11
N GLU A 219 12.09 -25.84 16.11
CA GLU A 219 11.89 -26.28 17.50
C GLU A 219 10.78 -27.34 17.64
N LYS A 220 9.72 -27.23 16.83
CA LYS A 220 8.57 -28.15 16.87
C LYS A 220 8.65 -29.28 15.82
N GLY A 221 9.71 -29.32 15.01
CA GLY A 221 9.92 -30.33 13.98
C GLY A 221 8.92 -30.26 12.82
N PHE A 222 8.43 -29.07 12.48
CA PHE A 222 7.62 -28.84 11.28
C PHE A 222 8.50 -28.73 10.03
N VAL A 223 8.12 -29.42 8.96
CA VAL A 223 8.84 -29.43 7.68
C VAL A 223 8.27 -28.41 6.70
N LEU A 224 7.01 -28.02 6.90
CA LEU A 224 6.30 -27.06 6.06
C LEU A 224 5.38 -26.19 6.93
N VAL A 225 5.44 -24.87 6.72
CA VAL A 225 4.50 -23.92 7.31
C VAL A 225 3.75 -23.23 6.18
N LEU A 226 2.43 -23.26 6.24
CA LEU A 226 1.55 -22.62 5.26
C LEU A 226 0.96 -21.33 5.82
N GLU A 227 0.74 -20.33 4.96
CA GLU A 227 -0.04 -19.17 5.35
C GLU A 227 -1.53 -19.53 5.42
N LYS A 228 -2.22 -19.08 6.47
CA LYS A 228 -3.65 -19.36 6.68
C LYS A 228 -4.53 -18.89 5.52
N ALA A 229 -4.15 -17.80 4.83
CA ALA A 229 -4.87 -17.28 3.67
C ALA A 229 -4.97 -18.28 2.50
N LEU A 230 -4.05 -19.26 2.42
CA LEU A 230 -4.06 -20.31 1.40
C LEU A 230 -4.91 -21.52 1.80
N LEU A 231 -5.36 -21.58 3.06
CA LEU A 231 -6.05 -22.73 3.62
C LEU A 231 -7.55 -22.52 3.64
N ARG A 232 -8.30 -23.48 3.11
CA ARG A 232 -9.77 -23.49 3.24
C ARG A 232 -10.23 -24.03 4.59
N TYR A 233 -9.47 -24.96 5.16
CA TYR A 233 -9.72 -25.62 6.44
C TYR A 233 -8.40 -26.14 7.00
N ALA A 234 -8.20 -25.99 8.31
CA ALA A 234 -7.09 -26.58 9.04
C ALA A 234 -7.52 -26.83 10.49
N VAL A 235 -6.93 -27.86 11.12
CA VAL A 235 -7.17 -28.16 12.53
C VAL A 235 -6.44 -27.12 13.41
N PRO A 236 -7.08 -26.52 14.43
CA PRO A 236 -6.43 -25.49 15.28
C PRO A 236 -5.13 -25.94 15.95
N ALA A 237 -4.95 -27.25 16.18
CA ALA A 237 -3.72 -27.80 16.75
C ALA A 237 -2.47 -27.60 15.87
N LEU A 238 -2.64 -27.31 14.57
CA LEU A 238 -1.54 -27.04 13.64
C LEU A 238 -1.18 -25.55 13.56
N ASP A 239 -1.90 -24.69 14.28
CA ASP A 239 -1.65 -23.27 14.33
C ASP A 239 -0.41 -22.96 15.17
N ILE A 240 0.60 -22.36 14.56
CA ILE A 240 1.80 -21.92 15.28
C ILE A 240 1.80 -20.41 15.58
N THR A 241 0.78 -19.67 15.15
CA THR A 241 0.64 -18.22 15.33
C THR A 241 0.90 -17.77 16.78
N PRO A 242 0.33 -18.40 17.82
CA PRO A 242 0.57 -17.97 19.20
C PRO A 242 2.04 -18.11 19.63
N ALA A 243 2.71 -19.18 19.17
CA ALA A 243 4.12 -19.42 19.48
C ALA A 243 5.04 -18.44 18.76
N VAL A 244 4.72 -18.09 17.51
CA VAL A 244 5.44 -17.08 16.74
C VAL A 244 5.23 -15.69 17.35
N LEU A 245 4.01 -15.31 17.73
CA LEU A 245 3.74 -14.06 18.46
C LEU A 245 4.53 -13.96 19.75
N GLN A 246 4.56 -15.04 20.53
CA GLN A 246 5.33 -15.08 21.76
C GLN A 246 6.83 -14.90 21.50
N ARG A 247 7.36 -15.40 20.38
CA ARG A 247 8.76 -15.18 19.97
C ARG A 247 9.00 -13.72 19.56
N LEU A 248 8.13 -13.16 18.72
CA LEU A 248 8.26 -11.81 18.18
C LEU A 248 8.13 -10.72 19.27
N ASN A 249 7.25 -10.93 20.26
CA ASN A 249 7.00 -9.96 21.33
C ASN A 249 7.93 -10.13 22.54
N LYS A 250 8.85 -11.10 22.53
CA LYS A 250 9.87 -11.17 23.58
C LYS A 250 10.83 -9.99 23.41
N PRO A 251 11.12 -9.21 24.46
CA PRO A 251 12.18 -8.22 24.39
C PRO A 251 13.47 -8.96 24.02
N ALA A 252 14.19 -8.47 23.01
CA ALA A 252 15.49 -9.02 22.66
C ALA A 252 16.33 -9.06 23.94
N ALA A 253 16.71 -10.26 24.39
CA ALA A 253 17.65 -10.39 25.48
C ALA A 253 18.94 -9.73 25.00
N GLY A 254 19.22 -8.54 25.54
CA GLY A 254 20.44 -7.78 25.28
C GLY A 254 21.67 -8.48 25.82
#